data_AF-A0A8H4UXF5-F1
#
_entry.id   AF-A0A8H4UXF5-F1
#
_cell.length_a   1.000
_cell.length_b   1.000
_cell.length_c   1.000
_cell.angle_alpha   90.00
_cell.angle_beta   90.00
_cell.angle_gamma   90.00
#
_symmetry.space_group_name_H-M   'P 1'
#
loop_
_entity.id
_entity.type
_entity.pdbx_description
1 polymer ?
#
loop_
_entity_poly.entity_id
_entity_poly.type
_entity_poly.pdbx_seq_one_letter_code
_entity_poly.pdbx_strand_id
1 'polypeptide(L)'
;NYNHMDMELKRVLRSRLLKYAPMYGLDGLVPPVASGHSSNREGWGFVRSWGWKACLSATDVAVILGSILEVGPSAATAWESGSYATRQLAKDKSGSADTDPANIHPRFWSAYDALSPTGSDSPTLLVESLPLAQHLHRSILRTGTSLMSKNQIRHLRAFRIGVVKDGPDVRLFTNPGALTKLALWVAEAIQVQERDKSETKMGKKKILGTPLVLAGLDEDRGVYVVVGTGGGGGVIDFAALAKKNEARKAKKEAADKKKKEREERRKKRTAERARRGEEDDDASDEETEEDESSDSSDDESEDEKSRYGNKRLVRNRFGIAFQEVVQETSARVRIDSFEHCVVEVQKEDLSGFLEALSFRSVVG
;
A
#
# COMPACT_ATOMS: atom_id res chain seq x y z
N ASN A 1 13.06 25.05 -7.46
CA ASN A 1 13.89 24.20 -6.57
C ASN A 1 13.63 24.65 -5.13
N TYR A 2 13.28 23.74 -4.21
CA TYR A 2 13.02 24.06 -2.79
C TYR A 2 14.21 24.75 -2.12
N ASN A 3 15.44 24.41 -2.51
CA ASN A 3 16.65 25.01 -1.95
C ASN A 3 16.67 26.54 -2.14
N HIS A 4 16.22 27.03 -3.30
CA HIS A 4 16.20 28.45 -3.64
C HIS A 4 14.88 29.16 -3.29
N MET A 5 13.94 28.46 -2.64
CA MET A 5 12.70 29.07 -2.19
C MET A 5 12.98 30.01 -1.00
N ASP A 6 12.27 31.13 -0.95
CA ASP A 6 12.40 32.15 0.08
C ASP A 6 12.17 31.58 1.50
N MET A 7 12.93 32.12 2.46
CA MET A 7 12.97 31.63 3.83
C MET A 7 11.66 31.93 4.58
N GLU A 8 11.00 33.06 4.27
CA GLU A 8 9.70 33.38 4.83
C GLU A 8 8.64 32.36 4.39
N LEU A 9 8.64 32.01 3.10
CA LEU A 9 7.76 30.98 2.57
C LEU A 9 8.00 29.62 3.22
N LYS A 10 9.27 29.22 3.40
CA LYS A 10 9.62 27.96 4.08
C LYS A 10 9.08 27.90 5.52
N ARG A 11 9.17 29.01 6.27
CA ARG A 11 8.68 29.08 7.66
C ARG A 11 7.16 28.99 7.74
N VAL A 12 6.46 29.62 6.79
CA VAL A 12 4.99 29.71 6.79
C VAL A 12 4.33 28.54 6.04
N LEU A 13 5.10 27.74 5.28
CA LEU A 13 4.58 26.63 4.48
C LEU A 13 3.74 25.64 5.32
N ARG A 14 4.23 25.27 6.50
CA ARG A 14 3.52 24.30 7.38
C ARG A 14 2.15 24.83 7.81
N SER A 15 2.08 26.07 8.30
CA SER A 15 0.82 26.62 8.81
C SER A 15 -0.19 26.81 7.69
N ARG A 16 0.27 27.19 6.49
CA ARG A 16 -0.57 27.25 5.29
C ARG A 16 -1.08 25.86 4.92
N LEU A 17 -0.22 24.84 4.85
CA LEU A 17 -0.65 23.48 4.53
C LEU A 17 -1.68 22.94 5.52
N LEU A 18 -1.50 23.15 6.82
CA LEU A 18 -2.49 22.74 7.83
C LEU A 18 -3.82 23.49 7.71
N LYS A 19 -3.80 24.76 7.28
CA LYS A 19 -5.02 25.54 7.03
C LYS A 19 -5.77 25.05 5.79
N TYR A 20 -5.04 24.72 4.71
CA TYR A 20 -5.66 24.40 3.42
C TYR A 20 -5.93 22.90 3.21
N ALA A 21 -5.16 21.99 3.81
CA ALA A 21 -5.30 20.55 3.61
C ALA A 21 -6.72 20.02 3.90
N PRO A 22 -7.42 20.43 4.98
CA PRO A 22 -8.78 19.98 5.23
C PRO A 22 -9.79 20.40 4.17
N MET A 23 -9.59 21.56 3.52
CA MET A 23 -10.49 22.03 2.46
C MET A 23 -10.43 21.17 1.19
N TYR A 24 -9.36 20.42 1.00
CA TYR A 24 -9.18 19.51 -0.14
C TYR A 24 -9.30 18.03 0.26
N GLY A 25 -9.73 17.73 1.49
CA GLY A 25 -9.78 16.35 2.00
C GLY A 25 -8.42 15.68 2.11
N LEU A 26 -7.33 16.46 2.17
CA LEU A 26 -5.94 16.01 2.32
C LEU A 26 -5.52 15.96 3.80
N ASP A 27 -6.46 15.61 4.68
CA ASP A 27 -6.20 15.46 6.10
C ASP A 27 -5.12 14.39 6.35
N GLY A 28 -4.17 14.70 7.22
CA GLY A 28 -3.05 13.80 7.52
C GLY A 28 -1.82 13.95 6.61
N LEU A 29 -1.85 14.81 5.57
CA LEU A 29 -0.68 15.12 4.74
C LEU A 29 0.48 15.71 5.56
N VAL A 30 0.13 16.56 6.53
CA VAL A 30 1.08 17.15 7.48
C VAL A 30 0.74 16.65 8.87
N PRO A 31 1.71 16.14 9.64
CA PRO A 31 1.48 15.73 11.01
C PRO A 31 0.85 16.86 11.85
N PRO A 32 -0.17 16.54 12.66
CA PRO A 32 -0.84 17.54 13.48
C PRO A 32 0.16 18.22 14.43
N VAL A 33 -0.16 19.43 14.85
CA VAL A 33 0.66 20.15 15.84
C VAL A 33 0.53 19.40 17.16
N ALA A 34 1.62 18.82 17.66
CA ALA A 34 1.61 18.18 18.96
C ALA A 34 1.38 19.23 20.07
N SER A 35 0.54 18.88 21.04
CA SER A 35 0.26 19.73 22.20
C SER A 35 1.36 19.53 23.26
N GLY A 36 2.44 20.29 23.15
CA GLY A 36 3.51 20.28 24.15
C GLY A 36 4.66 21.21 23.82
N HIS A 37 5.54 21.45 24.81
CA HIS A 37 6.83 22.14 24.61
C HIS A 37 7.87 21.27 23.87
N SER A 38 7.54 20.01 23.60
CA SER A 38 8.34 19.17 22.72
C SER A 38 8.17 19.66 21.29
N SER A 39 9.31 19.92 20.65
CA SER A 39 9.47 20.70 19.43
C SER A 39 8.42 20.47 18.33
N ASN A 40 8.23 21.48 17.48
CA ASN A 40 7.48 21.51 16.21
C ASN A 40 7.77 20.37 15.20
N ARG A 41 8.42 19.27 15.59
CA ARG A 41 8.86 18.14 14.76
C ARG A 41 8.17 16.82 15.12
N GLU A 42 7.34 16.80 16.16
CA GLU A 42 6.59 15.60 16.52
C GLU A 42 5.66 15.16 15.38
N GLY A 43 5.68 13.87 15.06
CA GLY A 43 4.96 13.27 13.94
C GLY A 43 5.66 13.37 12.57
N TRP A 44 6.69 14.20 12.42
CA TRP A 44 7.56 14.13 11.23
C TRP A 44 8.54 12.97 11.39
N GLY A 45 8.77 12.23 10.31
CA GLY A 45 9.74 11.14 10.29
C GLY A 45 11.17 11.59 10.58
N PHE A 46 12.10 10.64 10.55
CA PHE A 46 13.51 10.94 10.82
C PHE A 46 14.14 11.75 9.68
N VAL A 47 14.87 12.80 10.04
CA VAL A 47 15.62 13.65 9.11
C VAL A 47 17.07 13.72 9.56
N ARG A 48 17.99 13.53 8.61
CA ARG A 48 19.43 13.70 8.84
C ARG A 48 19.94 14.89 8.03
N SER A 49 20.75 15.73 8.68
CA SER A 49 21.42 16.86 8.05
C SER A 49 22.92 16.59 7.96
N TRP A 50 23.49 16.71 6.76
CA TRP A 50 24.93 16.65 6.49
C TRP A 50 25.50 18.07 6.35
N GLY A 51 25.32 18.88 7.40
CA GLY A 51 25.69 20.29 7.41
C GLY A 51 25.00 21.07 6.27
N TRP A 52 25.80 21.72 5.42
CA TRP A 52 25.34 22.50 4.27
C TRP A 52 25.16 21.68 2.99
N LYS A 53 25.54 20.40 2.99
CA LYS A 53 25.56 19.57 1.77
C LYS A 53 24.17 19.07 1.40
N ALA A 54 23.44 18.51 2.36
CA ALA A 54 22.06 18.08 2.17
C ALA A 54 21.34 17.87 3.50
N CYS A 55 20.01 18.02 3.47
CA CYS A 55 19.10 17.58 4.53
C CYS A 55 18.08 16.64 3.90
N LEU A 56 18.15 15.35 4.23
CA LEU A 56 17.29 14.32 3.65
C LEU A 56 16.50 13.62 4.75
N SER A 57 15.23 13.36 4.50
CA SER A 57 14.41 12.49 5.34
C SER A 57 14.73 11.02 5.09
N ALA A 58 14.38 10.15 6.04
CA ALA A 58 14.48 8.70 5.86
C ALA A 58 13.69 8.22 4.63
N THR A 59 12.56 8.85 4.35
CA THR A 59 11.75 8.58 3.16
C THR A 59 12.48 8.99 1.88
N ASP A 60 13.12 10.16 1.85
CA ASP A 60 13.89 10.62 0.69
C ASP A 60 15.02 9.64 0.38
N VAL A 61 15.77 9.20 1.39
CA VAL A 61 16.85 8.23 1.23
C VAL A 61 16.31 6.89 0.72
N ALA A 62 15.20 6.38 1.27
CA ALA A 62 14.59 5.14 0.81
C ALA A 62 14.11 5.22 -0.66
N VAL A 63 13.52 6.35 -1.05
CA VAL A 63 13.08 6.62 -2.43
C VAL A 63 14.27 6.66 -3.39
N ILE A 64 15.36 7.33 -3.01
CA ILE A 64 16.59 7.39 -3.81
C ILE A 64 17.20 5.99 -3.97
N LEU A 65 17.42 5.27 -2.87
CA LEU A 65 17.99 3.91 -2.91
C LEU A 65 17.15 2.95 -3.75
N GLY A 66 15.82 3.00 -3.59
CA GLY A 66 14.91 2.20 -4.39
C GLY A 66 15.02 2.50 -5.89
N SER A 67 15.29 3.76 -6.26
CA SER A 67 15.49 4.12 -7.67
C SER A 67 16.82 3.63 -8.24
N ILE A 68 17.88 3.55 -7.43
CA ILE A 68 19.17 2.97 -7.83
C ILE A 68 18.99 1.48 -8.16
N LEU A 69 18.23 0.76 -7.33
CA LEU A 69 17.94 -0.67 -7.53
C LEU A 69 17.10 -0.94 -8.79
N GLU A 70 16.10 -0.10 -9.07
CA GLU A 70 15.12 -0.35 -10.13
C GLU A 70 15.53 0.20 -11.50
N VAL A 71 16.15 1.38 -11.54
CA VAL A 71 16.55 2.04 -12.78
C VAL A 71 18.01 1.74 -13.11
N GLY A 72 18.87 1.83 -12.09
CA GLY A 72 20.32 1.75 -12.25
C GLY A 72 20.93 2.96 -12.99
N PRO A 73 22.25 3.17 -12.85
CA PRO A 73 22.94 4.34 -13.43
C PRO A 73 22.96 4.35 -14.98
N SER A 74 22.93 3.18 -15.63
CA SER A 74 22.98 3.06 -17.10
C SER A 74 21.72 3.60 -17.81
N ALA A 75 20.56 3.54 -17.15
CA ALA A 75 19.31 4.09 -17.69
C ALA A 75 19.20 5.62 -17.49
N ALA A 76 19.91 6.18 -16.50
CA ALA A 76 19.98 7.64 -16.26
C ALA A 76 20.55 8.38 -17.48
N THR A 77 21.65 7.87 -18.02
CA THR A 77 22.41 8.49 -19.11
C THR A 77 21.60 8.54 -20.41
N ALA A 78 20.75 7.55 -20.65
CA ALA A 78 19.86 7.49 -21.81
C ALA A 78 18.73 8.53 -21.73
N TRP A 79 18.23 8.82 -20.53
CA TRP A 79 17.23 9.86 -20.30
C TRP A 79 17.82 11.27 -20.43
N GLU A 80 18.98 11.54 -19.79
CA GLU A 80 19.59 12.88 -19.81
C GLU A 80 20.07 13.29 -21.20
N SER A 81 20.51 12.32 -22.01
CA SER A 81 21.08 12.61 -23.33
C SER A 81 20.03 12.74 -24.44
N GLY A 82 18.74 12.43 -24.19
CA GLY A 82 17.69 12.43 -25.22
C GLY A 82 18.00 11.57 -26.46
N SER A 83 19.06 10.76 -26.41
CA SER A 83 19.68 10.12 -27.55
C SER A 83 19.39 8.63 -27.52
N TYR A 84 18.38 8.23 -28.30
CA TYR A 84 18.16 6.84 -28.67
C TYR A 84 19.33 6.26 -29.50
N ALA A 85 20.24 7.11 -30.01
CA ALA A 85 21.32 6.71 -30.92
C ALA A 85 22.54 6.09 -30.23
N THR A 86 22.83 6.42 -28.96
CA THR A 86 24.06 5.95 -28.28
C THR A 86 23.99 4.46 -27.93
N ARG A 87 22.80 3.84 -27.91
CA ARG A 87 22.64 2.41 -27.57
C ARG A 87 23.04 1.46 -28.69
N GLN A 88 23.08 1.92 -29.94
CA GLN A 88 23.46 1.07 -31.08
C GLN A 88 24.96 0.72 -31.10
N LEU A 89 25.81 1.52 -30.46
CA LEU A 89 27.26 1.32 -30.42
C LEU A 89 27.76 0.50 -29.21
N ALA A 90 26.93 0.30 -28.18
CA ALA A 90 27.28 -0.46 -26.99
C ALA A 90 26.83 -1.94 -27.03
N LYS A 91 26.18 -2.38 -28.12
CA LYS A 91 25.62 -3.73 -28.25
C LYS A 91 26.68 -4.83 -28.47
N ASP A 92 27.93 -4.46 -28.76
CA ASP A 92 28.94 -5.40 -29.24
C ASP A 92 29.95 -5.90 -28.18
N LYS A 93 29.83 -5.56 -26.90
CA LYS A 93 30.89 -5.92 -25.91
C LYS A 93 30.51 -6.49 -24.55
N SER A 94 29.24 -6.69 -24.19
CA SER A 94 28.88 -7.36 -22.92
C SER A 94 27.91 -8.51 -23.15
N GLY A 95 28.28 -9.71 -22.68
CA GLY A 95 27.44 -10.90 -22.73
C GLY A 95 26.05 -10.68 -22.13
N SER A 96 25.07 -11.39 -22.67
CA SER A 96 23.62 -11.20 -22.52
C SER A 96 23.08 -11.15 -21.08
N ALA A 97 23.84 -11.55 -20.06
CA ALA A 97 23.41 -11.55 -18.66
C ALA A 97 23.57 -10.19 -17.95
N ASP A 98 24.48 -9.33 -18.41
CA ASP A 98 24.77 -8.04 -17.75
C ASP A 98 23.82 -6.91 -18.19
N THR A 99 23.03 -7.17 -19.23
CA THR A 99 22.07 -6.22 -19.82
C THR A 99 20.62 -6.48 -19.39
N ASP A 100 20.38 -7.53 -18.59
CA ASP A 100 19.03 -7.84 -18.11
C ASP A 100 18.54 -6.69 -17.20
N PRO A 101 17.42 -6.00 -17.53
CA PRO A 101 16.84 -4.99 -16.66
C PRO A 101 16.45 -5.54 -15.27
N ALA A 102 16.36 -6.86 -15.12
CA ALA A 102 16.15 -7.57 -13.86
C ALA A 102 17.44 -7.88 -13.08
N ASN A 103 18.65 -7.66 -13.64
CA ASN A 103 19.90 -7.91 -12.93
C ASN A 103 20.13 -6.85 -11.84
N ILE A 104 19.68 -7.18 -10.63
CA ILE A 104 19.76 -6.32 -9.45
C ILE A 104 21.15 -6.34 -8.79
N HIS A 105 21.99 -7.33 -9.09
CA HIS A 105 23.25 -7.54 -8.36
C HIS A 105 24.24 -6.35 -8.43
N PRO A 106 24.60 -5.79 -9.60
CA PRO A 106 25.50 -4.61 -9.64
C PRO A 106 24.84 -3.36 -9.04
N ARG A 107 23.51 -3.27 -9.14
CA ARG A 107 22.73 -2.15 -8.59
C ARG A 107 22.64 -2.21 -7.06
N PHE A 108 22.62 -3.42 -6.50
CA PHE A 108 22.65 -3.64 -5.06
C PHE A 108 23.91 -3.05 -4.45
N TRP A 109 25.08 -3.34 -5.03
CA TRP A 109 26.34 -2.77 -4.57
C TRP A 109 26.39 -1.26 -4.75
N SER A 110 25.87 -0.73 -5.86
CA SER A 110 25.76 0.72 -6.08
C SER A 110 24.88 1.41 -5.02
N ALA A 111 23.76 0.79 -4.64
CA ALA A 111 22.87 1.29 -3.60
C ALA A 111 23.50 1.17 -2.20
N TYR A 112 24.21 0.07 -1.94
CA TYR A 112 24.94 -0.16 -0.70
C TYR A 112 26.06 0.87 -0.51
N ASP A 113 26.84 1.14 -1.55
CA ASP A 113 27.91 2.14 -1.55
C ASP A 113 27.35 3.56 -1.34
N ALA A 114 26.19 3.86 -1.91
CA ALA A 114 25.48 5.13 -1.68
C ALA A 114 25.01 5.30 -0.21
N LEU A 115 24.75 4.20 0.50
CA LEU A 115 24.40 4.21 1.92
C LEU A 115 25.63 4.23 2.83
N SER A 116 26.78 3.75 2.34
CA SER A 116 27.95 3.50 3.17
C SER A 116 28.47 4.78 3.83
N PRO A 117 28.59 4.82 5.18
CA PRO A 117 29.18 5.94 5.87
C PRO A 117 30.71 6.03 5.69
N THR A 118 31.35 5.01 5.11
CA THR A 118 32.81 4.88 5.08
C THR A 118 33.50 5.62 3.94
N GLY A 119 32.77 6.05 2.90
CA GLY A 119 33.39 6.65 1.70
C GLY A 119 33.58 8.17 1.75
N SER A 120 32.69 8.90 2.42
CA SER A 120 32.87 10.33 2.72
C SER A 120 31.81 10.76 3.73
N ASP A 121 32.13 11.76 4.54
CA ASP A 121 31.19 12.46 5.43
C ASP A 121 30.10 13.25 4.65
N SER A 122 29.90 12.93 3.37
CA SER A 122 28.99 13.60 2.43
C SER A 122 28.05 12.65 1.69
N PRO A 123 26.78 13.05 1.50
CA PRO A 123 25.78 12.27 0.77
C PRO A 123 25.88 12.47 -0.75
N THR A 124 27.08 12.56 -1.33
CA THR A 124 27.28 12.92 -2.76
C THR A 124 26.58 11.94 -3.69
N LEU A 125 26.78 10.64 -3.51
CA LEU A 125 26.19 9.59 -4.35
C LEU A 125 24.66 9.56 -4.26
N LEU A 126 24.10 9.84 -3.07
CA LEU A 126 22.64 9.96 -2.89
C LEU A 126 22.08 11.17 -3.62
N VAL A 127 22.76 12.32 -3.55
CA VAL A 127 22.32 13.55 -4.23
C VAL A 127 22.47 13.41 -5.75
N GLU A 128 23.54 12.77 -6.21
CA GLU A 128 23.76 12.45 -7.63
C GLU A 128 22.69 11.50 -8.18
N SER A 129 22.20 10.57 -7.35
CA SER A 129 21.12 9.64 -7.72
C SER A 129 19.71 10.25 -7.61
N LEU A 130 19.57 11.48 -7.13
CA LEU A 130 18.26 12.14 -6.99
C LEU A 130 17.49 12.29 -8.32
N PRO A 131 18.12 12.67 -9.46
CA PRO A 131 17.43 12.73 -10.75
C PRO A 131 16.87 11.39 -11.20
N LEU A 132 17.51 10.26 -10.85
CA LEU A 132 16.98 8.92 -11.11
C LEU A 132 15.66 8.68 -10.40
N ALA A 133 15.58 9.04 -9.11
CA ALA A 133 14.35 8.95 -8.35
C ALA A 133 13.24 9.82 -8.95
N GLN A 134 13.58 11.04 -9.38
CA GLN A 134 12.63 11.93 -10.06
C GLN A 134 12.16 11.35 -11.39
N HIS A 135 13.06 10.75 -12.18
CA HIS A 135 12.71 10.11 -13.44
C HIS A 135 11.73 8.96 -13.22
N LEU A 136 12.05 8.03 -12.31
CA LEU A 136 11.19 6.90 -11.96
C LEU A 136 9.77 7.37 -11.56
N HIS A 137 9.66 8.34 -10.64
CA HIS A 137 8.35 8.81 -10.17
C HIS A 137 7.58 9.59 -11.25
N ARG A 138 8.27 10.35 -12.12
CA ARG A 138 7.63 10.99 -13.29
C ARG A 138 7.11 9.94 -14.28
N SER A 139 7.88 8.89 -14.53
CA SER A 139 7.47 7.78 -15.41
C SER A 139 6.30 6.99 -14.82
N ILE A 140 6.29 6.74 -13.51
CA ILE A 140 5.15 6.14 -12.79
C ILE A 140 3.90 7.00 -12.96
N LEU A 141 4.00 8.32 -12.68
CA LEU A 141 2.87 9.23 -12.80
C LEU A 141 2.36 9.30 -14.25
N ARG A 142 3.26 9.44 -15.24
CA ARG A 142 2.92 9.49 -16.66
C ARG A 142 2.21 8.22 -17.12
N THR A 143 2.75 7.06 -16.77
CA THR A 143 2.21 5.76 -17.20
C THR A 143 0.92 5.44 -16.46
N GLY A 144 0.88 5.66 -15.14
CA GLY A 144 -0.31 5.46 -14.32
C GLY A 144 -1.48 6.33 -14.76
N THR A 145 -1.25 7.62 -15.00
CA THR A 145 -2.30 8.52 -15.53
C THR A 145 -2.75 8.14 -16.95
N SER A 146 -1.83 7.69 -17.82
CA SER A 146 -2.18 7.15 -19.14
C SER A 146 -3.07 5.90 -19.02
N LEU A 147 -2.76 4.96 -18.13
CA LEU A 147 -3.56 3.74 -17.91
C LEU A 147 -4.98 4.07 -17.44
N MET A 148 -5.11 5.02 -16.52
CA MET A 148 -6.40 5.47 -15.98
C MET A 148 -7.21 6.25 -17.03
N SER A 149 -6.59 7.23 -17.70
CA SER A 149 -7.28 8.06 -18.71
C SER A 149 -7.76 7.25 -19.92
N LYS A 150 -6.99 6.25 -20.34
CA LYS A 150 -7.36 5.33 -21.43
C LYS A 150 -8.35 4.24 -20.98
N ASN A 151 -8.76 4.20 -19.71
CA ASN A 151 -9.58 3.12 -19.14
C ASN A 151 -9.04 1.72 -19.46
N GLN A 152 -7.71 1.55 -19.45
CA GLN A 152 -7.06 0.26 -19.72
C GLN A 152 -7.15 -0.72 -18.54
N ILE A 153 -7.64 -0.24 -17.40
CA ILE A 153 -7.86 -1.03 -16.19
C ILE A 153 -9.24 -1.68 -16.29
N ARG A 154 -9.28 -3.00 -16.42
CA ARG A 154 -10.51 -3.79 -16.52
C ARG A 154 -10.88 -4.38 -15.17
N HIS A 155 -12.17 -4.37 -14.87
CA HIS A 155 -12.72 -4.99 -13.67
C HIS A 155 -13.12 -6.43 -13.99
N LEU A 156 -12.47 -7.40 -13.34
CA LEU A 156 -12.91 -8.80 -13.32
C LEU A 156 -13.66 -9.07 -12.02
N ARG A 157 -14.22 -10.27 -11.89
CA ARG A 157 -15.01 -10.68 -10.72
C ARG A 157 -14.18 -10.66 -9.43
N ALA A 158 -12.94 -11.14 -9.48
CA ALA A 158 -12.08 -11.31 -8.31
C ALA A 158 -11.08 -10.16 -8.10
N PHE A 159 -10.60 -9.52 -9.18
CA PHE A 159 -9.60 -8.46 -9.14
C PHE A 159 -9.69 -7.52 -10.33
N ARG A 160 -8.93 -6.42 -10.30
CA ARG A 160 -8.74 -5.51 -11.43
C ARG A 160 -7.46 -5.85 -12.15
N ILE A 161 -7.45 -5.65 -13.46
CA ILE A 161 -6.27 -5.91 -14.27
C ILE A 161 -5.92 -4.72 -15.16
N GLY A 162 -4.64 -4.37 -15.20
CA GLY A 162 -4.06 -3.46 -16.18
C GLY A 162 -2.88 -4.11 -16.90
N VAL A 163 -2.71 -3.82 -18.19
CA VAL A 163 -1.56 -4.29 -18.96
C VAL A 163 -0.85 -3.10 -19.59
N VAL A 164 0.42 -2.93 -19.26
CA VAL A 164 1.33 -1.92 -19.78
C VAL A 164 1.99 -2.49 -21.04
N LYS A 165 1.38 -2.22 -22.20
CA LYS A 165 1.87 -2.69 -23.51
C LYS A 165 2.65 -1.61 -24.25
N ASP A 166 2.14 -0.38 -24.25
CA ASP A 166 2.64 0.71 -25.09
C ASP A 166 3.05 1.92 -24.26
N GLY A 167 4.19 2.53 -24.61
CA GLY A 167 4.66 3.77 -24.00
C GLY A 167 6.18 3.93 -24.03
N PRO A 168 6.68 5.15 -23.82
CA PRO A 168 8.11 5.43 -23.77
C PRO A 168 8.82 4.75 -22.59
N ASP A 169 8.09 4.47 -21.50
CA ASP A 169 8.62 3.93 -20.24
C ASP A 169 8.39 2.41 -20.09
N VAL A 170 7.88 1.69 -21.10
CA VAL A 170 7.51 0.27 -20.95
C VAL A 170 8.70 -0.57 -20.48
N ARG A 171 9.90 -0.28 -21.00
CA ARG A 171 11.16 -0.96 -20.61
C ARG A 171 11.56 -0.71 -19.16
N LEU A 172 11.06 0.34 -18.52
CA LEU A 172 11.32 0.57 -17.09
C LEU A 172 10.48 -0.38 -16.23
N PHE A 173 9.26 -0.68 -16.67
CA PHE A 173 8.31 -1.54 -15.96
C PHE A 173 8.45 -3.03 -16.29
N THR A 174 9.53 -3.43 -16.97
CA THR A 174 9.95 -4.83 -17.03
C THR A 174 10.68 -5.24 -15.74
N ASN A 175 11.29 -4.28 -15.03
CA ASN A 175 11.84 -4.56 -13.71
C ASN A 175 10.67 -4.76 -12.70
N PRO A 176 10.65 -5.88 -11.96
CA PRO A 176 9.55 -6.19 -11.06
C PRO A 176 9.38 -5.16 -9.94
N GLY A 177 10.46 -4.56 -9.42
CA GLY A 177 10.36 -3.53 -8.38
C GLY A 177 9.68 -2.25 -8.87
N ALA A 178 10.06 -1.78 -10.06
CA ALA A 178 9.44 -0.61 -10.68
C ALA A 178 7.96 -0.86 -11.00
N LEU A 179 7.63 -2.06 -11.49
CA LEU A 179 6.26 -2.47 -11.78
C LEU A 179 5.42 -2.56 -10.50
N THR A 180 5.97 -3.08 -9.40
CA THR A 180 5.30 -3.10 -8.09
C THR A 180 4.99 -1.69 -7.60
N LYS A 181 5.92 -0.73 -7.71
CA LYS A 181 5.66 0.66 -7.34
C LYS A 181 4.56 1.30 -8.19
N LEU A 182 4.57 1.04 -9.50
CA LEU A 182 3.49 1.49 -10.39
C LEU A 182 2.15 0.87 -9.97
N ALA A 183 2.12 -0.43 -9.69
CA ALA A 183 0.90 -1.13 -9.28
C ALA A 183 0.34 -0.59 -7.95
N LEU A 184 1.20 -0.32 -6.95
CA LEU A 184 0.80 0.28 -5.69
C LEU A 184 0.21 1.68 -5.89
N TRP A 185 0.88 2.53 -6.69
CA TRP A 185 0.40 3.87 -7.00
C TRP A 185 -0.95 3.85 -7.74
N VAL A 186 -1.10 2.97 -8.74
CA VAL A 186 -2.37 2.81 -9.48
C VAL A 186 -3.47 2.27 -8.57
N ALA A 187 -3.17 1.31 -7.69
CA ALA A 187 -4.14 0.78 -6.74
C ALA A 187 -4.66 1.87 -5.78
N GLU A 188 -3.77 2.71 -5.26
CA GLU A 188 -4.12 3.86 -4.43
C GLU A 188 -4.96 4.88 -5.22
N ALA A 189 -4.55 5.21 -6.44
CA ALA A 189 -5.27 6.15 -7.30
C ALA A 189 -6.70 5.68 -7.64
N ILE A 190 -6.88 4.38 -7.93
CA ILE A 190 -8.22 3.79 -8.11
C ILE A 190 -9.02 3.90 -6.82
N GLN A 191 -8.42 3.58 -5.67
CA GLN A 191 -9.12 3.64 -4.38
C GLN A 191 -9.61 5.05 -4.06
N VAL A 192 -8.79 6.07 -4.30
CA VAL A 192 -9.18 7.49 -4.13
C VAL A 192 -10.31 7.85 -5.10
N GLN A 193 -10.17 7.50 -6.39
CA GLN A 193 -11.20 7.77 -7.39
C GLN A 193 -12.55 7.11 -7.07
N GLU A 194 -12.51 5.90 -6.49
CA GLU A 194 -13.72 5.21 -6.04
C GLU A 194 -14.32 5.81 -4.78
N ARG A 195 -13.50 6.29 -3.85
CA ARG A 195 -13.97 7.00 -2.66
C ARG A 195 -14.78 8.23 -3.08
N ASP A 196 -14.24 9.03 -3.99
CA ASP A 196 -14.89 10.26 -4.48
C ASP A 196 -16.22 9.96 -5.19
N LYS A 197 -16.29 8.90 -5.99
CA LYS A 197 -17.55 8.43 -6.63
C LYS A 197 -18.55 7.87 -5.62
N SER A 198 -18.07 7.22 -4.55
CA SER A 198 -18.91 6.59 -3.54
C SER A 198 -19.55 7.61 -2.59
N GLU A 199 -18.91 8.75 -2.33
CA GLU A 199 -19.50 9.84 -1.53
C GLU A 199 -20.76 10.43 -2.20
N THR A 200 -20.88 10.34 -3.53
CA THR A 200 -22.07 10.78 -4.27
C THR A 200 -23.23 9.76 -4.25
N LYS A 201 -22.97 8.49 -3.93
CA LYS A 201 -23.99 7.43 -3.88
C LYS A 201 -24.11 6.88 -2.46
N MET A 202 -25.14 7.34 -1.76
CA MET A 202 -25.54 6.90 -0.42
C MET A 202 -25.58 5.37 -0.31
N GLY A 203 -24.54 4.76 0.25
CA GLY A 203 -24.41 3.31 0.36
C GLY A 203 -23.14 2.87 1.08
N LYS A 204 -23.26 2.59 2.38
CA LYS A 204 -22.17 2.16 3.29
C LYS A 204 -21.62 0.76 2.97
N LYS A 205 -21.07 0.51 1.78
CA LYS A 205 -20.11 -0.58 1.57
C LYS A 205 -18.76 0.03 1.26
N LYS A 206 -17.91 0.12 2.30
CA LYS A 206 -16.48 0.35 2.11
C LYS A 206 -15.99 -0.77 1.19
N ILE A 207 -15.74 -0.45 -0.07
CA ILE A 207 -15.08 -1.36 -1.00
C ILE A 207 -13.68 -1.55 -0.41
N LEU A 208 -13.52 -2.67 0.30
CA LEU A 208 -12.23 -3.18 0.72
C LEU A 208 -11.38 -3.21 -0.55
N GLY A 209 -10.22 -2.56 -0.53
CA GLY A 209 -9.45 -2.23 -1.75
C GLY A 209 -9.43 -3.41 -2.70
N THR A 210 -9.90 -3.21 -3.94
CA THR A 210 -9.97 -4.34 -4.85
C THR A 210 -8.54 -4.71 -5.24
N PRO A 211 -8.15 -5.99 -5.14
CA PRO A 211 -6.84 -6.43 -5.59
C PRO A 211 -6.58 -6.01 -7.04
N LEU A 212 -5.34 -5.62 -7.35
CA LEU A 212 -4.93 -5.17 -8.68
C LEU A 212 -3.78 -6.05 -9.17
N VAL A 213 -3.96 -6.59 -10.37
CA VAL A 213 -2.91 -7.26 -11.15
C VAL A 213 -2.43 -6.31 -12.23
N LEU A 214 -1.13 -6.09 -12.29
CA LEU A 214 -0.51 -5.27 -13.32
C LEU A 214 0.51 -6.11 -14.08
N ALA A 215 0.47 -6.06 -15.41
CA ALA A 215 1.39 -6.78 -16.27
C ALA A 215 2.20 -5.82 -17.15
N GLY A 216 3.53 -5.90 -17.12
CA GLY A 216 4.44 -5.17 -18.01
C GLY A 216 4.93 -6.05 -19.16
N LEU A 217 4.84 -5.57 -20.39
CA LEU A 217 5.34 -6.29 -21.57
C LEU A 217 6.85 -6.08 -21.74
N ASP A 218 7.60 -7.18 -21.78
CA ASP A 218 8.95 -7.22 -22.33
C ASP A 218 8.90 -7.77 -23.75
N GLU A 219 9.00 -6.88 -24.74
CA GLU A 219 9.02 -7.26 -26.15
C GLU A 219 10.29 -7.99 -26.56
N ASP A 220 11.44 -7.66 -25.94
CA ASP A 220 12.74 -8.23 -26.30
C ASP A 220 12.79 -9.72 -25.88
N ARG A 221 12.16 -10.06 -24.74
CA ARG A 221 12.07 -11.43 -24.21
C ARG A 221 10.79 -12.17 -24.64
N GLY A 222 9.77 -11.46 -25.12
CA GLY A 222 8.45 -12.06 -25.42
C GLY A 222 7.70 -12.53 -24.18
N VAL A 223 7.91 -11.87 -23.03
CA VAL A 223 7.41 -12.25 -21.71
C VAL A 223 6.66 -11.08 -21.08
N TYR A 224 5.61 -11.37 -20.31
CA TYR A 224 4.99 -10.41 -19.41
C TYR A 224 5.46 -10.63 -17.98
N VAL A 225 5.93 -9.57 -17.34
CA VAL A 225 6.14 -9.56 -15.89
C VAL A 225 4.82 -9.17 -15.26
N VAL A 226 4.27 -10.03 -14.40
CA VAL A 226 2.96 -9.89 -13.78
C VAL A 226 3.14 -9.71 -12.27
N VAL A 227 2.59 -8.64 -11.73
CA VAL A 227 2.61 -8.31 -10.30
C VAL A 227 1.19 -8.28 -9.75
N GLY A 228 0.94 -9.03 -8.70
CA GLY A 228 -0.32 -9.03 -7.95
C GLY A 228 -0.22 -8.22 -6.67
N THR A 229 -0.90 -7.07 -6.60
CA THR A 229 -1.01 -6.27 -5.37
C THR A 229 -2.28 -6.62 -4.63
N GLY A 230 -2.13 -7.06 -3.37
CA GLY A 230 -3.27 -7.31 -2.49
C GLY A 230 -4.04 -6.02 -2.22
N GLY A 231 -5.34 -6.14 -1.96
CA GLY A 231 -6.28 -5.05 -1.70
C GLY A 231 -6.01 -4.13 -0.50
N GLY A 232 -4.82 -4.20 0.09
CA GLY A 232 -4.38 -3.46 1.26
C GLY A 232 -3.37 -2.33 0.96
N GLY A 233 -3.18 -1.93 -0.30
CA GLY A 233 -2.17 -0.94 -0.71
C GLY A 233 -2.39 0.51 -0.25
N GLY A 234 -3.44 0.80 0.53
CA GLY A 234 -3.62 2.13 1.13
C GLY A 234 -2.70 2.31 2.34
N VAL A 235 -2.13 3.51 2.50
CA VAL A 235 -1.44 3.91 3.73
C VAL A 235 -2.37 3.60 4.91
N ILE A 236 -2.00 2.60 5.70
CA ILE A 236 -2.78 2.26 6.89
C ILE A 236 -2.61 3.44 7.84
N ASP A 237 -3.66 4.24 7.97
CA ASP A 237 -3.69 5.29 8.98
C ASP A 237 -3.75 4.63 10.36
N PHE A 238 -2.56 4.35 10.91
CA PHE A 238 -2.39 3.74 12.21
C PHE A 238 -3.04 4.57 13.32
N ALA A 239 -3.13 5.90 13.15
CA ALA A 239 -3.80 6.78 14.08
C ALA A 239 -5.32 6.61 14.02
N ALA A 240 -5.91 6.54 12.82
CA ALA A 240 -7.33 6.23 12.66
C ALA A 240 -7.68 4.81 13.15
N LEU A 241 -6.79 3.84 12.95
CA LEU A 241 -6.93 2.47 13.45
C LEU A 241 -6.89 2.43 14.98
N ALA A 242 -5.94 3.13 15.60
CA ALA A 242 -5.80 3.24 17.06
C ALA A 242 -7.04 3.88 17.69
N LYS A 243 -7.48 5.03 17.16
CA LYS A 243 -8.69 5.74 17.63
C LYS A 243 -9.95 4.87 17.54
N LYS A 244 -10.06 4.06 16.48
CA LYS A 244 -11.18 3.12 16.31
C LYS A 244 -11.11 1.95 17.31
N ASN A 245 -9.92 1.44 17.57
CA ASN A 245 -9.72 0.37 18.54
C ASN A 245 -10.03 0.84 19.97
N GLU A 246 -9.63 2.07 20.32
CA GLU A 246 -9.97 2.71 21.59
C GLU A 246 -11.48 2.92 21.73
N ALA A 247 -12.15 3.44 20.69
CA ALA A 247 -13.60 3.60 20.68
C ALA A 247 -14.33 2.25 20.86
N ARG A 248 -13.82 1.16 20.28
CA ARG A 248 -14.40 -0.20 20.45
C ARG A 248 -14.18 -0.72 21.87
N LYS A 249 -13.00 -0.50 22.47
CA LYS A 249 -12.73 -0.87 23.86
C LYS A 249 -13.67 -0.11 24.81
N ALA A 250 -13.80 1.20 24.64
CA ALA A 250 -14.73 2.02 25.41
C ALA A 250 -16.19 1.55 25.26
N LYS A 251 -16.61 1.18 24.04
CA LYS A 251 -17.96 0.63 23.80
C LYS A 251 -18.17 -0.73 24.49
N LYS A 252 -17.15 -1.60 24.49
CA LYS A 252 -17.21 -2.91 25.17
C LYS A 252 -17.26 -2.75 26.68
N GLU A 253 -16.42 -1.88 27.24
CA GLU A 253 -16.41 -1.57 28.68
C GLU A 253 -17.74 -0.95 29.14
N ALA A 254 -18.35 -0.07 28.33
CA ALA A 254 -19.67 0.47 28.61
C ALA A 254 -20.77 -0.59 28.57
N ALA A 255 -20.71 -1.53 27.61
CA ALA A 255 -21.66 -2.64 27.52
C ALA A 255 -21.53 -3.61 28.72
N ASP A 256 -20.31 -3.96 29.11
CA ASP A 256 -20.04 -4.83 30.25
C ASP A 256 -20.47 -4.17 31.57
N LYS A 257 -20.27 -2.85 31.71
CA LYS A 257 -20.77 -2.09 32.87
C LYS A 257 -22.30 -2.08 32.92
N LYS A 258 -22.97 -1.84 31.78
CA LYS A 258 -24.44 -1.87 31.69
C LYS A 258 -25.02 -3.25 32.00
N LYS A 259 -24.33 -4.32 31.59
CA LYS A 259 -24.72 -5.71 31.90
C LYS A 259 -24.60 -6.00 33.40
N LYS A 260 -23.48 -5.62 34.04
CA LYS A 260 -23.30 -5.78 35.49
C LYS A 260 -24.34 -5.02 36.31
N GLU A 261 -24.65 -3.79 35.92
CA GLU A 261 -25.69 -2.98 36.57
C GLU A 261 -27.09 -3.61 36.43
N ARG A 262 -27.42 -4.17 35.25
CA ARG A 262 -28.68 -4.90 35.02
C ARG A 262 -28.77 -6.16 35.88
N GLU A 263 -27.67 -6.91 36.03
CA GLU A 263 -27.60 -8.11 36.86
C GLU A 263 -27.72 -7.80 38.36
N GLU A 264 -27.07 -6.75 38.85
CA GLU A 264 -27.20 -6.30 40.24
C GLU A 264 -28.62 -5.82 40.56
N ARG A 265 -29.26 -5.09 39.63
CA ARG A 265 -30.66 -4.68 39.76
C ARG A 265 -31.60 -5.88 39.81
N ARG A 266 -31.34 -6.92 39.00
CA ARG A 266 -32.11 -8.17 39.04
C ARG A 266 -31.95 -8.88 40.38
N LYS A 267 -30.72 -9.00 40.89
CA LYS A 267 -30.44 -9.63 42.20
C LYS A 267 -31.09 -8.89 43.38
N LYS A 268 -31.12 -7.56 43.35
CA LYS A 268 -31.81 -6.76 44.37
C LYS A 268 -33.32 -6.99 44.34
N ARG A 269 -33.94 -7.00 43.15
CA ARG A 269 -35.37 -7.28 43.00
C ARG A 269 -35.75 -8.69 43.48
N THR A 270 -34.94 -9.71 43.16
CA THR A 270 -35.18 -11.07 43.65
C THR A 270 -35.01 -11.20 45.15
N ALA A 271 -34.01 -10.51 45.74
CA ALA A 271 -33.79 -10.52 47.19
C ALA A 271 -34.88 -9.76 47.96
N GLU A 272 -35.42 -8.68 47.39
CA GLU A 272 -36.56 -7.93 47.96
C GLU A 272 -37.84 -8.76 47.92
N ARG A 273 -38.12 -9.45 46.81
CA ARG A 273 -39.27 -10.35 46.67
C ARG A 273 -39.20 -11.53 47.66
N ALA A 274 -38.02 -12.13 47.81
CA ALA A 274 -37.77 -13.18 48.81
C ALA A 274 -37.98 -12.71 50.26
N ARG A 275 -37.73 -11.42 50.56
CA ARG A 275 -38.00 -10.84 51.89
C ARG A 275 -39.48 -10.56 52.14
N ARG A 276 -40.28 -10.36 51.10
CA ARG A 276 -41.71 -10.07 51.22
C ARG A 276 -42.57 -11.34 51.40
N GLY A 277 -41.96 -12.52 51.32
CA GLY A 277 -42.63 -13.80 51.59
C GLY A 277 -43.72 -14.14 50.57
N GLU A 278 -43.57 -13.70 49.32
CA GLU A 278 -44.38 -14.19 48.20
C GLU A 278 -43.77 -15.53 47.76
N GLU A 279 -44.51 -16.62 47.94
CA GLU A 279 -44.14 -17.94 47.42
C GLU A 279 -44.15 -17.91 45.88
N ASP A 280 -43.14 -18.56 45.29
CA ASP A 280 -42.89 -18.68 43.84
C ASP A 280 -44.02 -19.47 43.16
N ASP A 281 -45.14 -18.81 42.89
CA ASP A 281 -46.17 -19.29 41.96
C ASP A 281 -46.42 -18.20 40.91
N ASP A 282 -45.50 -18.07 39.95
CA ASP A 282 -45.83 -18.26 38.53
C ASP A 282 -44.56 -18.08 37.68
N ALA A 283 -44.19 -19.15 37.00
CA ALA A 283 -43.23 -19.13 35.91
C ALA A 283 -43.94 -18.67 34.63
N SER A 284 -44.45 -17.44 34.57
CA SER A 284 -45.06 -16.92 33.34
C SER A 284 -45.27 -15.39 33.28
N ASP A 285 -44.28 -14.60 33.71
CA ASP A 285 -44.22 -13.18 33.31
C ASP A 285 -43.04 -12.97 32.34
N GLU A 286 -43.17 -13.61 31.18
CA GLU A 286 -42.66 -13.08 29.92
C GLU A 286 -43.47 -11.82 29.55
N GLU A 287 -43.39 -10.75 30.34
CA GLU A 287 -43.76 -9.44 29.81
C GLU A 287 -42.63 -8.95 28.91
N THR A 288 -42.94 -9.17 27.64
CA THR A 288 -42.43 -8.63 26.41
C THR A 288 -42.26 -7.10 26.52
N GLU A 289 -41.05 -6.66 26.88
CA GLU A 289 -40.58 -5.31 26.57
C GLU A 289 -39.42 -5.46 25.59
N GLU A 290 -39.85 -5.72 24.34
CA GLU A 290 -39.17 -5.47 23.06
C GLU A 290 -37.65 -5.67 23.02
N ASP A 291 -37.28 -6.81 22.42
CA ASP A 291 -36.01 -7.07 21.76
C ASP A 291 -35.65 -5.98 20.73
N GLU A 292 -34.90 -4.97 21.17
CA GLU A 292 -34.04 -4.15 20.30
C GLU A 292 -32.55 -4.42 20.60
N SER A 293 -32.22 -5.66 20.97
CA SER A 293 -30.83 -6.11 20.98
C SER A 293 -30.62 -7.51 20.43
N SER A 294 -31.35 -7.87 19.38
CA SER A 294 -30.85 -8.83 18.40
C SER A 294 -30.04 -8.07 17.35
N ASP A 295 -28.74 -7.87 17.60
CA ASP A 295 -27.72 -8.26 16.64
C ASP A 295 -26.32 -8.11 17.27
N SER A 296 -25.45 -9.04 16.90
CA SER A 296 -24.07 -9.22 17.34
C SER A 296 -23.87 -10.04 18.62
N SER A 297 -24.59 -11.16 18.72
CA SER A 297 -23.93 -12.38 19.16
C SER A 297 -22.92 -12.80 18.07
N ASP A 298 -21.71 -12.30 18.18
CA ASP A 298 -20.56 -12.93 17.53
C ASP A 298 -19.73 -13.54 18.67
N ASP A 299 -20.15 -14.74 19.04
CA ASP A 299 -19.43 -15.65 19.91
C ASP A 299 -18.23 -16.16 19.11
N GLU A 300 -17.08 -15.49 19.26
CA GLU A 300 -15.79 -16.11 19.01
C GLU A 300 -15.05 -16.22 20.34
N SER A 301 -15.45 -17.23 21.10
CA SER A 301 -14.57 -17.93 22.04
C SER A 301 -13.53 -18.74 21.28
N GLU A 302 -12.59 -18.06 20.60
CA GLU A 302 -11.43 -18.70 19.96
C GLU A 302 -10.11 -18.10 20.49
N ASP A 303 -9.36 -18.96 21.17
CA ASP A 303 -7.92 -18.95 21.41
C ASP A 303 -7.24 -17.66 21.88
N GLU A 304 -6.87 -17.65 23.17
CA GLU A 304 -5.96 -16.68 23.81
C GLU A 304 -4.50 -16.71 23.27
N LYS A 305 -4.25 -17.20 22.06
CA LYS A 305 -2.93 -17.24 21.42
C LYS A 305 -2.87 -16.51 20.08
N SER A 306 -3.33 -15.27 19.99
CA SER A 306 -2.87 -14.34 18.93
C SER A 306 -3.14 -12.85 19.20
N ARG A 307 -2.66 -12.32 20.33
CA ARG A 307 -2.79 -10.87 20.66
C ARG A 307 -2.04 -9.89 19.71
N TYR A 308 -1.45 -10.35 18.60
CA TYR A 308 -0.75 -9.52 17.61
C TYR A 308 -1.19 -9.76 16.15
N GLY A 309 -2.24 -10.55 15.90
CA GLY A 309 -2.73 -10.80 14.54
C GLY A 309 -3.72 -9.74 14.09
N ASN A 310 -3.30 -8.85 13.18
CA ASN A 310 -4.19 -7.92 12.48
C ASN A 310 -5.27 -8.67 11.66
N LYS A 311 -6.39 -9.08 12.29
CA LYS A 311 -7.58 -9.74 11.68
C LYS A 311 -8.28 -8.90 10.58
N ARG A 312 -7.73 -7.76 10.15
CA ARG A 312 -8.30 -6.89 9.09
C ARG A 312 -7.30 -6.39 8.06
N LEU A 313 -6.03 -6.83 8.09
CA LEU A 313 -5.18 -6.64 6.92
C LEU A 313 -5.59 -7.69 5.90
N VAL A 314 -6.11 -7.23 4.77
CA VAL A 314 -6.29 -8.05 3.57
C VAL A 314 -4.93 -8.63 3.23
N ARG A 315 -4.75 -9.93 3.45
CA ARG A 315 -3.49 -10.59 3.12
C ARG A 315 -3.44 -10.76 1.61
N ASN A 316 -2.28 -10.43 1.03
CA ASN A 316 -2.06 -10.68 -0.39
C ASN A 316 -2.01 -12.20 -0.62
N ARG A 317 -3.03 -12.75 -1.30
CA ARG A 317 -3.10 -14.19 -1.61
C ARG A 317 -2.67 -14.50 -3.05
N PHE A 318 -2.23 -13.51 -3.82
CA PHE A 318 -1.77 -13.70 -5.19
C PHE A 318 -0.59 -14.67 -5.29
N GLY A 319 0.30 -14.72 -4.30
CA GLY A 319 1.42 -15.67 -4.32
C GLY A 319 0.98 -17.13 -4.37
N ILE A 320 -0.04 -17.49 -3.58
CA ILE A 320 -0.61 -18.84 -3.58
C ILE A 320 -1.45 -19.06 -4.84
N ALA A 321 -2.29 -18.10 -5.20
CA ALA A 321 -3.14 -18.20 -6.39
C ALA A 321 -2.33 -18.37 -7.68
N PHE A 322 -1.20 -17.69 -7.82
CA PHE A 322 -0.30 -17.86 -8.97
C PHE A 322 0.30 -19.26 -9.01
N GLN A 323 0.74 -19.80 -7.87
CA GLN A 323 1.26 -21.17 -7.81
C GLN A 323 0.19 -22.21 -8.17
N GLU A 324 -1.03 -22.06 -7.66
CA GLU A 324 -2.16 -22.94 -7.99
C GLU A 324 -2.48 -22.90 -9.49
N VAL A 325 -2.53 -21.70 -10.09
CA VAL A 325 -2.78 -21.53 -11.53
C VAL A 325 -1.67 -22.15 -12.37
N VAL A 326 -0.40 -22.04 -11.95
CA VAL A 326 0.73 -22.66 -12.66
C VAL A 326 0.73 -24.19 -12.54
N GLN A 327 0.21 -24.75 -11.45
CA GLN A 327 0.08 -26.20 -11.31
C GLN A 327 -1.09 -26.76 -12.14
N GLU A 328 -2.19 -26.01 -12.23
CA GLU A 328 -3.39 -26.42 -12.96
C GLU A 328 -3.27 -26.16 -14.47
N THR A 329 -2.62 -25.06 -14.84
CA THR A 329 -2.43 -24.65 -16.23
C THR A 329 -1.02 -25.01 -16.67
N SER A 330 -0.85 -25.69 -17.81
CA SER A 330 0.47 -25.90 -18.43
C SER A 330 1.05 -24.62 -19.06
N ALA A 331 0.77 -23.45 -18.47
CA ALA A 331 1.28 -22.17 -18.91
C ALA A 331 2.78 -22.08 -18.58
N ARG A 332 3.58 -21.54 -19.50
CA ARG A 332 5.02 -21.38 -19.30
C ARG A 332 5.26 -20.15 -18.41
N VAL A 333 5.36 -20.40 -17.11
CA VAL A 333 5.55 -19.36 -16.08
C VAL A 333 6.86 -19.59 -15.32
N ARG A 334 7.60 -18.51 -15.07
CA ARG A 334 8.79 -18.51 -14.22
C ARG A 334 8.51 -17.72 -12.94
N ILE A 335 8.77 -18.36 -11.79
CA ILE A 335 8.68 -17.78 -10.45
C ILE A 335 10.09 -17.73 -9.87
N ASP A 336 10.85 -16.69 -10.21
CA ASP A 336 12.26 -16.53 -9.80
C ASP A 336 12.49 -15.28 -8.93
N SER A 337 11.41 -14.66 -8.49
CA SER A 337 11.44 -13.55 -7.55
C SER A 337 11.26 -14.06 -6.12
N PHE A 338 11.91 -13.40 -5.15
CA PHE A 338 11.68 -13.65 -3.72
C PHE A 338 10.23 -13.43 -3.30
N GLU A 339 9.51 -12.58 -4.02
CA GLU A 339 8.09 -12.34 -3.83
C GLU A 339 7.27 -13.23 -4.77
N HIS A 340 6.52 -14.19 -4.22
CA HIS A 340 5.66 -15.07 -5.01
C HIS A 340 4.49 -14.34 -5.71
N CYS A 341 4.21 -13.09 -5.36
CA CYS A 341 3.24 -12.24 -6.06
C CYS A 341 3.80 -11.60 -7.34
N VAL A 342 4.99 -11.99 -7.78
CA VAL A 342 5.62 -11.58 -9.04
C VAL A 342 5.94 -12.82 -9.86
N VAL A 343 5.44 -12.88 -11.10
CA VAL A 343 5.67 -14.01 -12.00
C VAL A 343 5.93 -13.53 -13.42
N GLU A 344 6.74 -14.27 -14.17
CA GLU A 344 6.99 -14.04 -15.58
C GLU A 344 6.19 -15.04 -16.42
N VAL A 345 5.33 -14.57 -17.31
CA VAL A 345 4.43 -15.40 -18.14
C VAL A 345 4.75 -15.17 -19.61
N GLN A 346 4.83 -16.22 -20.43
CA GLN A 346 5.02 -16.04 -21.87
C GLN A 346 3.87 -15.27 -22.52
N LYS A 347 4.19 -14.48 -23.56
CA LYS A 347 3.23 -13.60 -24.25
C LYS A 347 1.98 -14.35 -24.76
N GLU A 348 2.17 -15.57 -25.23
CA GLU A 348 1.12 -16.43 -25.78
C GLU A 348 0.20 -17.01 -24.69
N ASP A 349 0.75 -17.28 -23.51
CA ASP A 349 0.07 -18.00 -22.43
C ASP A 349 -0.64 -17.03 -21.45
N LEU A 350 -0.39 -15.71 -21.57
CA LEU A 350 -0.93 -14.70 -20.66
C LEU A 350 -2.46 -14.72 -20.58
N SER A 351 -3.17 -14.83 -21.71
CA SER A 351 -4.64 -14.80 -21.69
C SER A 351 -5.22 -15.98 -20.93
N GLY A 352 -4.70 -17.19 -21.15
CA GLY A 352 -5.13 -18.39 -20.43
C GLY A 352 -4.79 -18.32 -18.95
N PHE A 353 -3.60 -17.80 -18.61
CA PHE A 353 -3.20 -17.58 -17.22
C PHE A 353 -4.16 -16.64 -16.47
N LEU A 354 -4.53 -15.52 -17.09
CA LEU A 354 -5.44 -14.54 -16.48
C LEU A 354 -6.88 -15.03 -16.36
N GLU A 355 -7.33 -15.84 -17.32
CA GLU A 355 -8.64 -16.49 -17.27
C GLU A 355 -8.71 -17.48 -16.10
N ALA A 356 -7.73 -18.38 -15.98
CA ALA A 356 -7.65 -19.34 -14.87
C ALA A 356 -7.57 -18.63 -13.51
N LEU A 357 -6.78 -17.56 -13.42
CA LEU A 357 -6.66 -16.74 -12.22
C LEU A 357 -7.97 -16.07 -11.82
N SER A 358 -8.84 -15.71 -12.77
CA SER A 358 -10.13 -15.05 -12.50
C SER A 358 -11.12 -15.92 -11.71
N PHE A 359 -10.95 -17.24 -11.74
CA PHE A 359 -11.75 -18.20 -10.97
C PHE A 359 -11.21 -18.45 -9.55
N ARG A 360 -10.00 -18.00 -9.24
CA ARG A 360 -9.34 -18.22 -7.95
C ARG A 360 -9.64 -17.10 -6.96
N SER A 361 -9.67 -17.44 -5.67
CA SER A 361 -9.79 -16.44 -4.61
C SER A 361 -8.43 -15.79 -4.35
N VAL A 362 -8.31 -14.52 -4.71
CA VAL A 362 -7.07 -13.74 -4.60
C VAL A 362 -7.03 -12.83 -3.36
N VAL A 363 -8.09 -12.85 -2.56
CA VAL A 363 -8.22 -12.13 -1.28
C VAL A 363 -8.45 -13.17 -0.19
N GLY A 364 -7.59 -13.16 0.84
CA GLY A 364 -7.68 -14.03 2.02
C GLY A 364 -8.32 -13.35 3.21
#